data_AF-A0A2W6CVT1-F1
#
_entry.id   AF-A0A2W6CVT1-F1
#
_cell.length_a   1.000
_cell.length_b   1.000
_cell.length_c   1.000
_cell.angle_alpha   90.00
_cell.angle_beta   90.00
_cell.angle_gamma   90.00
#
_symmetry.space_group_name_H-M   'P 1'
#
loop_
_entity.id
_entity.type
_entity.pdbx_description
1 polymer ?
#
loop_
_entity_poly.entity_id
_entity_poly.type
_entity_poly.pdbx_seq_one_letter_code
_entity_poly.pdbx_strand_id
1 'polypeptide(L)'
;MWWGGARAPSADAEPDAAVLDGITVSWPAHTVEYTHRSAEVVSAVAKAHCDLGLVLRPATVDQIARTAHTGRRLPPKTTFFQPKPRTGMILRLLDDPAPRPA
;
A
#
# COMPACT_ATOMS: atom_id res chain seq x y z
N MET A 1 -17.73 17.50 -2.71
CA MET A 1 -16.74 17.77 -3.78
C MET A 1 -15.44 18.21 -3.10
N TRP A 2 -14.57 17.28 -2.72
CA TRP A 2 -13.30 17.59 -2.06
C TRP A 2 -12.20 16.70 -2.68
N TRP A 3 -11.56 17.21 -3.73
CA TRP A 3 -10.23 16.84 -4.22
C TRP A 3 -9.70 18.06 -4.98
N GLY A 4 -9.43 19.14 -4.24
CA GLY A 4 -8.64 20.27 -4.75
C GLY A 4 -7.29 20.24 -4.07
N GLY A 5 -6.24 19.81 -4.77
CA GLY A 5 -4.86 20.16 -4.42
C GLY A 5 -4.08 19.27 -3.44
N ALA A 6 -4.45 18.00 -3.22
CA ALA A 6 -3.57 17.09 -2.47
C ALA A 6 -2.28 16.85 -3.28
N ARG A 7 -1.19 17.53 -2.88
CA ARG A 7 0.14 17.37 -3.46
C ARG A 7 0.57 15.91 -3.30
N ALA A 8 0.92 15.25 -4.40
CA ALA A 8 1.50 13.92 -4.37
C ALA A 8 2.73 13.94 -3.43
N PRO A 9 2.95 12.88 -2.62
CA PRO A 9 4.15 12.81 -1.79
C PRO A 9 5.39 12.94 -2.68
N SER A 10 6.42 13.65 -2.20
CA SER A 10 7.70 13.70 -2.90
C SER A 10 8.26 12.30 -3.04
N ALA A 11 9.02 12.06 -4.12
CA ALA A 11 9.65 10.78 -4.34
C ALA A 11 10.36 10.33 -3.06
N ASP A 12 11.22 11.15 -2.45
CA ASP A 12 12.04 10.80 -1.28
C ASP A 12 11.31 10.66 0.06
N ALA A 13 10.01 10.98 0.14
CA ALA A 13 9.28 10.83 1.39
C ALA A 13 9.05 9.35 1.71
N GLU A 14 9.08 8.99 2.99
CA GLU A 14 8.61 7.66 3.41
C GLU A 14 7.09 7.52 3.15
N PRO A 15 6.60 6.32 2.81
CA PRO A 15 5.18 6.06 2.70
C PRO A 15 4.47 6.37 4.02
N ASP A 16 3.30 7.02 3.95
CA ASP A 16 2.49 7.35 5.12
C ASP A 16 2.21 6.12 6.00
N ALA A 17 2.02 4.96 5.37
CA ALA A 17 1.83 3.69 6.09
C ALA A 17 3.04 3.30 6.94
N ALA A 18 4.27 3.55 6.47
CA ALA A 18 5.49 3.27 7.23
C ALA A 18 5.68 4.23 8.40
N VAL A 19 5.32 5.51 8.21
CA VAL A 19 5.29 6.49 9.30
C VAL A 19 4.26 6.09 10.35
N LEU A 20 3.06 5.69 9.90
CA LEU A 20 1.98 5.26 10.78
C LEU A 20 2.39 4.02 11.59
N ASP A 21 2.92 2.98 10.93
CA ASP A 21 3.40 1.76 11.57
C ASP A 21 4.42 2.04 12.68
N GLY A 22 5.34 2.98 12.42
CA GLY A 22 6.33 3.42 13.41
C GLY A 22 5.74 4.11 14.64
N ILE A 23 4.69 4.92 14.50
CA ILE A 23 4.06 5.62 15.63
C ILE A 23 3.09 4.72 16.40
N THR A 24 2.41 3.79 15.74
CA THR A 24 1.40 2.92 16.37
C THR A 24 1.99 1.92 17.36
N VAL A 25 3.30 1.67 17.31
CA VAL A 25 4.01 0.87 18.32
C VAL A 25 3.82 1.42 19.74
N SER A 26 3.65 2.74 19.87
CA SER A 26 3.45 3.41 21.16
C SER A 26 1.99 3.48 21.61
N TRP A 27 1.05 3.02 20.79
CA TRP A 27 -0.38 3.13 21.08
C TRP A 27 -0.84 2.01 22.02
N PRO A 28 -1.94 2.23 22.77
CA PRO A 28 -2.60 1.15 23.51
C PRO A 28 -2.99 -0.01 22.59
N ALA A 29 -3.26 -1.19 23.17
CA ALA A 29 -3.71 -2.34 22.40
C ALA A 29 -4.95 -1.99 21.55
N HIS A 30 -4.88 -2.27 20.25
CA HIS A 30 -5.89 -1.86 19.27
C HIS A 30 -6.07 -2.93 18.19
N THR A 31 -7.24 -2.92 17.55
CA THR A 31 -7.51 -3.70 16.35
C THR A 31 -7.44 -2.80 15.11
N VAL A 32 -7.01 -3.34 13.98
CA VAL A 32 -6.89 -2.58 12.73
C VAL A 32 -7.67 -3.27 11.63
N GLU A 33 -8.59 -2.53 11.01
CA GLU A 33 -9.29 -2.92 9.80
C GLU A 33 -8.86 -2.04 8.62
N TYR A 34 -8.87 -2.63 7.42
CA TYR A 34 -8.40 -1.97 6.21
C TYR A 34 -9.50 -1.91 5.15
N THR A 35 -9.72 -0.73 4.58
CA THR A 35 -10.55 -0.54 3.40
C THR A 35 -9.82 0.27 2.34
N HIS A 36 -10.16 0.04 1.07
CA HIS A 36 -9.68 0.81 -0.08
C HIS A 36 -10.60 1.99 -0.42
N ARG A 37 -11.69 2.20 0.33
CA ARG A 37 -12.67 3.26 0.12
C ARG A 37 -12.73 4.20 1.31
N SER A 38 -12.30 5.44 1.12
CA SER A 38 -12.33 6.49 2.16
C SER A 38 -13.73 6.75 2.71
N ALA A 39 -14.77 6.63 1.89
CA ALA A 39 -16.16 6.78 2.34
C ALA A 39 -16.56 5.76 3.43
N GLU A 40 -15.98 4.56 3.42
CA GLU A 40 -16.22 3.57 4.48
C GLU A 40 -15.56 3.95 5.79
N VAL A 41 -14.37 4.54 5.74
CA VAL A 41 -13.68 5.06 6.93
C VAL A 41 -14.54 6.14 7.60
N VAL A 42 -15.01 7.11 6.81
CA VAL A 42 -15.90 8.18 7.31
C VAL A 42 -17.18 7.59 7.89
N SER A 43 -17.80 6.61 7.21
CA SER A 43 -19.00 5.97 7.72
C SER A 43 -18.75 5.16 9.00
N ALA A 44 -17.60 4.52 9.16
CA ALA A 44 -17.29 3.71 10.34
C ALA A 44 -17.17 4.60 11.58
N VAL A 45 -16.45 5.72 11.46
CA VAL A 45 -16.33 6.72 12.54
C VAL A 45 -17.70 7.33 12.86
N ALA A 46 -18.46 7.74 11.85
CA ALA A 46 -19.78 8.35 12.05
C ALA A 46 -20.80 7.42 12.73
N LYS A 47 -20.64 6.10 12.57
CA LYS A 47 -21.49 5.08 13.19
C LYS A 47 -20.91 4.50 14.48
N ALA A 48 -19.81 5.06 14.99
CA ALA A 48 -19.09 4.56 16.17
C ALA A 48 -18.68 3.08 16.06
N HIS A 49 -18.37 2.60 14.85
CA HIS A 49 -17.80 1.26 14.64
C HIS A 49 -16.29 1.22 14.90
N CYS A 50 -15.64 2.38 14.97
CA CYS A 50 -14.24 2.53 15.37
C CYS A 50 -14.01 3.85 16.10
N ASP A 51 -12.96 3.90 16.91
CA ASP A 51 -12.55 5.10 17.65
C ASP A 51 -11.77 6.10 16.79
N LEU A 52 -11.08 5.60 15.76
CA LEU A 52 -10.21 6.39 14.89
C LEU A 52 -10.30 5.91 13.43
N GLY A 53 -10.45 6.87 12.51
CA GLY A 53 -10.38 6.63 11.07
C GLY A 53 -9.16 7.35 10.46
N LEU A 54 -8.35 6.62 9.70
CA LEU A 54 -7.15 7.14 9.05
C LEU A 54 -7.27 7.01 7.53
N VAL A 55 -7.01 8.10 6.81
CA VAL A 55 -6.95 8.12 5.34
C VAL A 55 -5.56 8.59 4.96
N LEU A 56 -4.79 7.71 4.31
CA LEU A 56 -3.39 7.93 3.98
C LEU A 56 -3.22 8.29 2.50
N ARG A 57 -2.13 8.99 2.17
CA ARG A 57 -1.76 9.19 0.76
C ARG A 57 -1.33 7.85 0.16
N PRO A 58 -1.67 7.57 -1.10
CA PRO A 58 -1.24 6.34 -1.75
C PRO A 58 0.28 6.32 -1.90
N ALA A 59 0.89 5.16 -1.65
CA ALA A 59 2.30 4.95 -1.95
C ALA A 59 2.54 5.02 -3.46
N THR A 60 3.60 5.74 -3.86
CA THR A 60 4.03 5.83 -5.27
C THR A 60 4.90 4.64 -5.66
N VAL A 61 4.99 4.34 -6.95
CA VAL A 61 5.86 3.26 -7.47
C VAL A 61 7.32 3.50 -7.07
N ASP A 62 7.80 4.74 -7.13
CA ASP A 62 9.18 5.07 -6.74
C ASP A 62 9.45 4.78 -5.27
N GLN A 63 8.51 5.13 -4.37
CA GLN A 63 8.62 4.79 -2.96
C GLN A 63 8.68 3.27 -2.75
N ILE A 64 7.81 2.51 -3.43
CA ILE A 64 7.77 1.05 -3.34
C ILE A 64 9.09 0.44 -3.82
N ALA A 65 9.59 0.87 -4.97
CA ALA A 65 10.85 0.39 -5.55
C ALA A 65 12.04 0.69 -4.64
N ARG A 66 12.14 1.92 -4.11
CA ARG A 66 13.22 2.29 -3.19
C ARG A 66 13.16 1.49 -1.90
N THR A 67 11.98 1.33 -1.28
CA THR A 67 11.86 0.49 -0.08
C THR A 67 12.34 -0.93 -0.36
N ALA A 68 11.94 -1.51 -1.50
CA ALA A 68 12.39 -2.84 -1.91
C ALA A 68 13.92 -2.92 -2.11
N HIS A 69 14.53 -1.92 -2.76
CA HIS A 69 15.99 -1.87 -2.95
C HIS A 69 16.78 -1.76 -1.64
N THR A 70 16.18 -1.24 -0.57
CA THR A 70 16.80 -1.21 0.77
C THR A 70 16.69 -2.54 1.53
N GLY A 71 16.03 -3.56 0.97
CA GLY A 71 15.77 -4.83 1.65
C GLY A 71 14.71 -4.75 2.76
N ARG A 72 14.07 -3.59 2.93
CA ARG A 72 12.99 -3.37 3.90
C ARG A 72 11.65 -3.82 3.31
N ARG A 73 10.74 -4.22 4.19
CA ARG A 73 9.34 -4.51 3.83
C ARG A 73 8.47 -3.30 4.12
N LEU A 74 7.47 -3.09 3.27
CA LEU A 74 6.39 -2.16 3.56
C LEU A 74 5.43 -2.77 4.59
N PRO A 75 4.77 -1.95 5.43
CA PRO A 75 3.71 -2.42 6.30
C PRO A 75 2.56 -3.10 5.53
N PRO A 76 1.74 -3.93 6.21
CA PRO A 76 0.60 -4.58 5.59
C PRO A 76 -0.33 -3.59 4.88
N LYS A 77 -0.83 -3.99 3.71
CA LYS A 77 -1.83 -3.23 2.92
C LYS A 77 -1.40 -1.81 2.49
N THR A 78 -0.09 -1.53 2.45
CA THR A 78 0.45 -0.25 1.95
C THR A 78 0.22 -0.03 0.44
N THR A 79 0.16 -1.10 -0.36
CA THR A 79 0.07 -1.03 -1.82
C THR A 79 -1.17 -1.73 -2.37
N PHE A 80 -1.78 -1.16 -3.42
CA PHE A 80 -2.87 -1.78 -4.17
C PHE A 80 -2.54 -1.79 -5.66
N PHE A 81 -2.19 -2.96 -6.20
CA PHE A 81 -1.92 -3.15 -7.63
C PHE A 81 -3.14 -3.75 -8.34
N GLN A 82 -3.50 -3.18 -9.50
CA GLN A 82 -4.56 -3.69 -10.35
C GLN A 82 -4.16 -3.63 -11.84
N PRO A 83 -4.34 -4.71 -12.62
CA PRO A 83 -4.84 -6.03 -12.22
C PRO A 83 -3.86 -6.79 -11.33
N LYS A 84 -4.36 -7.56 -10.37
CA LYS A 84 -3.52 -8.55 -9.68
C LYS A 84 -3.15 -9.64 -10.69
N PRO A 85 -1.90 -10.14 -10.68
CA PRO A 85 -1.54 -11.30 -11.49
C PRO A 85 -2.52 -12.44 -11.25
N ARG A 86 -3.06 -13.00 -12.32
CA ARG A 86 -3.87 -14.22 -12.25
C ARG A 86 -3.02 -15.35 -11.68
N THR A 87 -3.58 -16.13 -10.76
CA THR A 87 -2.97 -17.38 -10.32
C THR A 87 -2.63 -18.24 -11.53
N GLY A 88 -1.41 -18.77 -11.58
CA GLY A 88 -0.94 -19.56 -12.72
C GLY A 88 -0.52 -18.75 -13.95
N MET A 89 -0.40 -17.42 -13.85
CA MET A 89 0.24 -16.63 -14.91
C MET A 89 1.69 -17.06 -15.10
N ILE A 90 2.04 -17.44 -16.33
CA ILE A 90 3.40 -17.79 -16.74
C ILE A 90 3.93 -16.64 -17.59
N LEU A 91 5.10 -16.11 -17.20
CA LEU A 91 5.86 -15.15 -18.00
C LEU A 91 6.97 -15.92 -18.71
N ARG A 92 6.99 -15.93 -20.05
CA ARG A 92 8.10 -16.46 -20.85
C ARG A 92 8.91 -15.27 -21.36
N LEU A 93 10.21 -15.27 -21.09
CA LEU A 93 11.15 -14.33 -21.68
C LEU A 93 11.14 -14.52 -23.21
N LEU A 94 10.93 -13.44 -23.97
CA LEU A 94 10.86 -13.49 -25.43
C LEU A 94 12.21 -13.89 -26.05
N ASP A 95 13.31 -13.60 -25.36
CA ASP A 95 14.67 -13.86 -25.82
C ASP A 95 15.33 -15.08 -25.15
N ASP A 96 14.55 -15.93 -24.47
CA ASP A 96 15.08 -17.17 -23.89
C ASP A 96 15.37 -18.19 -25.01
N PRO A 97 16.65 -18.54 -25.29
CA PRO A 97 16.95 -19.52 -26.31
C PRO A 97 16.27 -20.85 -25.98
N ALA A 98 15.65 -21.47 -26.99
CA ALA A 98 14.88 -22.69 -26.80
C ALA A 98 15.66 -23.73 -25.96
N PRO A 99 15.00 -24.43 -25.02
CA PRO A 99 15.68 -25.42 -24.20
C PRO A 99 16.35 -26.47 -25.10
N ARG A 100 17.63 -26.72 -24.85
CA ARG A 100 18.38 -27.73 -25.61
C ARG A 100 17.77 -29.10 -25.31
N PRO A 101 17.38 -29.90 -26.32
CA PRO A 101 16.90 -31.25 -26.07
C PRO A 101 17.99 -32.07 -25.36
N ALA A 102 17.54 -32.96 -24.47
CA ALA A 102 18.39 -33.90 -23.74
C ALA A 102 19.09 -34.89 -24.68
#